data_AF-A0ABD3JB67-F1
#
_entry.id   AF-A0ABD3JB67-F1
#
_cell.length_a   1.000
_cell.length_b   1.000
_cell.length_c   1.000
_cell.angle_alpha   90.00
_cell.angle_beta   90.00
_cell.angle_gamma   90.00
#
_symmetry.space_group_name_H-M   'P 1'
#
loop_
_entity.id
_entity.type
_entity.pdbx_description
1 polymer ?
#
loop_
_entity_poly.entity_id
_entity_poly.type
_entity_poly.pdbx_seq_one_letter_code
_entity_poly.pdbx_strand_id
1 'polypeptide(L)'
;MHTACTMSSSLSPTQMLLLLLSLCICNISLASSSSSEDGAFRRWVSWNVENYRRETSLNAMLTAGAPGIPGKKVVDWKLWKAEMSKIRKTVSQDGTGDYRTVSEALNSIPAFNTRRVILVIKPGIYREKINVPRHMSFVTFLGDSTSPPTITGNDTASVTGRGGTPLKTFQSATVAVDADYFVAINVKFERDIALRPRILSPWDEEPVDENRR
;
A
#
# COMPACT_ATOMS: atom_id res chain seq x y z
N MET A 1 59.66 2.69 -40.94
CA MET A 1 58.47 1.89 -40.61
C MET A 1 58.44 1.73 -39.10
N HIS A 2 57.32 2.14 -38.49
CA HIS A 2 57.22 2.55 -37.09
C HIS A 2 57.34 1.40 -36.09
N THR A 3 58.22 1.58 -35.09
CA THR A 3 58.34 0.74 -33.91
C THR A 3 57.25 1.13 -32.91
N ALA A 4 56.30 0.22 -32.63
CA ALA A 4 55.30 0.41 -31.60
C ALA A 4 55.94 0.22 -30.21
N CYS A 5 56.01 1.30 -29.43
CA CYS A 5 56.49 1.28 -28.06
C CYS A 5 55.33 0.88 -27.15
N THR A 6 55.32 -0.37 -26.68
CA THR A 6 54.40 -0.83 -25.64
C THR A 6 54.85 -0.26 -24.30
N MET A 7 54.23 0.83 -23.84
CA MET A 7 54.41 1.31 -22.47
C MET A 7 53.57 0.45 -21.52
N SER A 8 54.23 -0.47 -20.81
CA SER A 8 53.66 -1.13 -19.64
C SER A 8 53.74 -0.18 -18.44
N SER A 9 52.68 0.58 -18.21
CA SER A 9 52.52 1.34 -16.97
C SER A 9 52.11 0.39 -15.84
N SER A 10 53.07 -0.09 -15.06
CA SER A 10 52.79 -0.75 -13.79
C SER A 10 52.36 0.31 -12.77
N LEU A 11 51.12 0.17 -12.25
CA LEU A 11 50.63 1.03 -11.18
C LEU A 11 51.49 0.80 -9.93
N SER A 12 51.94 1.88 -9.28
CA SER A 12 52.69 1.77 -8.05
C SER A 12 51.82 1.15 -6.94
N PRO A 13 52.43 0.51 -5.91
CA PRO A 13 51.70 -0.05 -4.78
C PRO A 13 50.80 0.99 -4.09
N THR A 14 51.23 2.26 -4.08
CA THR A 14 50.48 3.39 -3.54
C THR A 14 49.27 3.76 -4.40
N GLN A 15 49.36 3.67 -5.73
CA GLN A 15 48.22 3.90 -6.62
C GLN A 15 47.20 2.78 -6.55
N MET A 16 47.62 1.51 -6.40
CA MET A 16 46.69 0.41 -6.14
C MET A 16 45.97 0.59 -4.80
N LEU A 17 46.67 1.02 -3.74
CA LEU A 17 46.06 1.26 -2.42
C LEU A 17 45.03 2.39 -2.46
N LEU A 18 45.31 3.48 -3.18
CA LEU A 18 44.37 4.60 -3.37
C LEU A 18 43.14 4.19 -4.19
N LEU A 19 43.30 3.33 -5.21
CA LEU A 19 42.19 2.79 -5.99
C LEU A 19 41.28 1.88 -5.15
N LEU A 20 41.87 1.03 -4.30
CA LEU A 20 41.12 0.16 -3.39
C LEU A 20 40.39 0.96 -2.29
N LEU A 21 41.00 2.01 -1.76
CA LEU A 21 40.34 2.93 -0.82
C LEU A 21 39.20 3.71 -1.48
N SER A 22 39.38 4.17 -2.71
CA SER A 22 38.34 4.84 -3.51
C SER A 22 37.13 3.93 -3.79
N LEU A 23 37.38 2.66 -4.15
CA LEU A 23 36.32 1.66 -4.35
C LEU A 23 35.63 1.28 -3.03
N CYS A 24 36.33 1.32 -1.89
CA CYS A 24 35.72 1.17 -0.57
C CYS A 24 34.81 2.36 -0.21
N ILE A 25 35.21 3.59 -0.54
CA ILE A 25 34.42 4.80 -0.21
C ILE A 25 33.16 4.90 -1.09
N CYS A 26 33.22 4.51 -2.36
CA CYS A 26 32.05 4.50 -3.25
C CYS A 26 30.96 3.50 -2.85
N ASN A 27 31.32 2.37 -2.21
CA ASN A 27 30.34 1.39 -1.74
C ASN A 27 29.62 1.80 -0.45
N ILE A 28 30.12 2.82 0.26
CA ILE A 28 29.55 3.24 1.56
C ILE A 28 28.44 4.28 1.40
N SER A 29 28.27 4.91 0.22
CA SER A 29 27.31 6.01 0.01
C SER A 29 25.93 5.63 -0.56
N LEU A 30 25.55 4.34 -0.64
CA LEU A 30 24.19 3.96 -1.05
C LEU A 30 23.61 2.82 -0.22
N ALA A 31 23.60 2.99 1.10
CA ALA A 31 22.72 2.21 1.98
C ALA A 31 22.02 3.17 2.93
N SER A 32 21.05 3.91 2.39
CA SER A 32 20.07 4.64 3.19
C SER A 32 19.37 3.63 4.10
N SER A 33 19.58 3.74 5.41
CA SER A 33 18.98 2.88 6.42
C SER A 33 17.46 3.06 6.44
N SER A 34 16.75 2.22 5.70
CA SER A 34 15.31 1.96 5.82
C SER A 34 15.00 0.46 5.97
N SER A 35 16.03 -0.37 6.17
CA SER A 35 16.00 -1.81 5.90
C SER A 35 15.41 -2.73 7.00
N SER A 36 14.94 -2.21 8.14
CA SER A 36 14.37 -3.05 9.20
C SER A 36 12.84 -3.21 9.10
N GLU A 37 12.13 -2.11 8.87
CA GLU A 37 10.65 -2.05 8.76
C GLU A 37 10.15 -2.79 7.51
N ASP A 38 10.76 -2.52 6.36
CA ASP A 38 10.41 -3.18 5.09
C ASP A 38 10.62 -4.70 5.17
N GLY A 39 11.71 -5.15 5.80
CA GLY A 39 11.99 -6.57 5.98
C GLY A 39 10.98 -7.26 6.90
N ALA A 40 10.60 -6.61 8.00
CA ALA A 40 9.61 -7.14 8.94
C ALA A 40 8.22 -7.23 8.30
N PHE A 41 7.80 -6.18 7.58
CA PHE A 41 6.55 -6.16 6.85
C PHE A 41 6.49 -7.27 5.79
N ARG A 42 7.53 -7.42 4.97
CA ARG A 42 7.55 -8.49 3.95
C ARG A 42 7.49 -9.90 4.56
N ARG A 43 8.15 -10.12 5.70
CA ARG A 43 8.02 -11.40 6.44
C ARG A 43 6.60 -11.62 6.95
N TRP A 44 5.98 -10.60 7.53
CA TRP A 44 4.61 -10.66 8.01
C TRP A 44 3.62 -10.94 6.87
N VAL A 45 3.76 -10.26 5.72
CA VAL A 45 2.92 -10.50 4.53
C VAL A 45 3.07 -11.94 4.04
N SER A 46 4.30 -12.43 3.87
CA SER A 46 4.55 -13.80 3.44
C SER A 46 3.96 -14.82 4.40
N TRP A 47 4.12 -14.62 5.71
CA TRP A 47 3.54 -15.50 6.73
C TRP A 47 2.00 -15.49 6.67
N ASN A 48 1.36 -14.33 6.54
CA ASN A 48 -0.10 -14.25 6.47
C ASN A 48 -0.65 -14.95 5.23
N VAL A 49 -0.05 -14.74 4.06
CA VAL A 49 -0.48 -15.39 2.81
C VAL A 49 -0.33 -16.91 2.94
N GLU A 50 0.79 -17.38 3.47
CA GLU A 50 1.02 -18.82 3.65
C GLU A 50 0.07 -19.43 4.69
N ASN A 51 -0.15 -18.73 5.81
CA ASN A 51 -1.09 -19.17 6.83
C ASN A 51 -2.52 -19.25 6.28
N TYR A 52 -2.95 -18.25 5.52
CA TYR A 52 -4.25 -18.28 4.85
C TYR A 52 -4.38 -19.44 3.86
N ARG A 53 -3.36 -19.70 3.05
CA ARG A 53 -3.34 -20.83 2.10
C ARG A 53 -3.41 -22.18 2.82
N ARG A 54 -2.65 -22.33 3.91
CA ARG A 54 -2.64 -23.54 4.74
C ARG A 54 -4.02 -23.80 5.34
N GLU A 55 -4.59 -22.80 6.01
CA GLU A 55 -5.92 -22.88 6.60
C GLU A 55 -6.99 -23.17 5.54
N THR A 56 -6.93 -22.51 4.38
CA THR A 56 -7.89 -22.75 3.29
C THR A 56 -7.76 -24.18 2.73
N SER A 57 -6.54 -24.66 2.52
CA SER A 57 -6.28 -26.01 1.98
C SER A 57 -6.66 -27.10 2.99
N LEU A 58 -6.39 -26.89 4.28
CA LEU A 58 -6.79 -27.79 5.36
C LEU A 58 -8.32 -27.87 5.44
N ASN A 59 -8.99 -26.72 5.43
CA ASN A 59 -10.46 -26.65 5.44
C ASN A 59 -11.08 -27.28 4.18
N ALA A 60 -10.44 -27.13 3.01
CA ALA A 60 -10.87 -27.77 1.77
C ALA A 60 -10.67 -29.29 1.83
N MET A 61 -9.52 -29.78 2.29
CA MET A 61 -9.22 -31.22 2.43
C MET A 61 -10.17 -31.89 3.43
N LEU A 62 -10.41 -31.26 4.58
CA LEU A 62 -11.39 -31.72 5.57
C LEU A 62 -12.82 -31.77 5.01
N THR A 63 -13.12 -31.02 3.94
CA THR A 63 -14.45 -30.94 3.33
C THR A 63 -14.59 -31.84 2.11
N ALA A 64 -13.51 -32.10 1.39
CA ALA A 64 -13.48 -32.99 0.22
C ALA A 64 -13.56 -34.49 0.58
N GLY A 65 -13.21 -34.88 1.81
CA GLY A 65 -13.18 -36.28 2.26
C GLY A 65 -14.44 -36.79 2.97
N ALA A 66 -15.48 -35.97 3.16
CA ALA A 66 -16.64 -36.36 3.99
C ALA A 66 -17.96 -36.30 3.23
N PRO A 67 -18.62 -37.44 2.96
CA PRO A 67 -19.99 -37.44 2.47
C PRO A 67 -20.93 -37.02 3.61
N GLY A 68 -21.63 -35.90 3.44
CA GLY A 68 -22.78 -35.51 4.25
C GLY A 68 -22.53 -35.43 5.76
N ILE A 69 -21.84 -34.40 6.23
CA ILE A 69 -21.86 -34.04 7.66
C ILE A 69 -22.98 -33.00 7.88
N PRO A 70 -24.08 -33.34 8.57
CA PRO A 70 -25.08 -32.35 8.95
C PRO A 70 -24.46 -31.40 9.99
N GLY A 71 -24.38 -30.11 9.65
CA GLY A 71 -23.85 -29.05 10.52
C GLY A 71 -22.55 -28.37 10.06
N LYS A 72 -21.94 -28.80 8.95
CA LYS A 72 -20.78 -28.10 8.38
C LYS A 72 -21.22 -26.88 7.58
N LYS A 73 -20.73 -25.69 7.96
CA LYS A 73 -20.95 -24.40 7.30
C LYS A 73 -20.82 -24.56 5.78
N VAL A 74 -21.94 -24.49 5.07
CA VAL A 74 -21.98 -24.30 3.61
C VAL A 74 -21.02 -23.15 3.32
N VAL A 75 -20.01 -23.38 2.47
CA VAL A 75 -19.21 -22.27 1.90
C VAL A 75 -20.23 -21.22 1.47
N ASP A 76 -20.17 -20.02 2.07
CA ASP A 76 -21.26 -19.06 1.95
C ASP A 76 -21.74 -18.98 0.50
N TRP A 77 -22.96 -19.44 0.26
CA TRP A 77 -23.46 -19.64 -1.09
C TRP A 77 -23.56 -18.30 -1.84
N LYS A 78 -23.71 -17.19 -1.10
CA LYS A 78 -23.68 -15.84 -1.66
C LYS A 78 -22.30 -15.52 -2.22
N LEU A 79 -21.24 -15.79 -1.45
CA LEU A 79 -19.86 -15.68 -1.92
C LEU A 79 -19.62 -16.55 -3.15
N TRP A 80 -20.00 -17.83 -3.12
CA TRP A 80 -19.85 -18.71 -4.29
C TRP A 80 -20.53 -18.13 -5.55
N LYS A 81 -21.78 -17.70 -5.43
CA LYS A 81 -22.53 -17.09 -6.54
C LYS A 81 -21.89 -15.81 -7.06
N ALA A 82 -21.38 -14.97 -6.17
CA ALA A 82 -20.67 -13.76 -6.52
C ALA A 82 -19.36 -14.07 -7.29
N GLU A 83 -18.64 -15.12 -6.89
CA GLU A 83 -17.39 -15.55 -7.52
C GLU A 83 -17.57 -16.14 -8.92
N MET A 84 -18.68 -16.82 -9.18
CA MET A 84 -18.96 -17.40 -10.50
C MET A 84 -19.17 -16.35 -11.60
N SER A 85 -19.47 -15.10 -11.23
CA SER A 85 -19.91 -14.06 -12.16
C SER A 85 -19.14 -12.74 -12.02
N LYS A 86 -17.82 -12.84 -11.82
CA LYS A 86 -16.91 -11.69 -11.66
C LYS A 86 -16.98 -10.70 -12.83
N ILE A 87 -16.91 -9.42 -12.51
CA ILE A 87 -16.72 -8.33 -13.48
C ILE A 87 -15.45 -7.57 -13.10
N ARG A 88 -14.71 -7.10 -14.11
CA ARG A 88 -13.56 -6.21 -13.91
C ARG A 88 -13.88 -4.83 -14.49
N LYS A 89 -13.50 -3.78 -13.76
CA LYS A 89 -13.61 -2.38 -14.16
C LYS A 89 -12.26 -1.72 -13.91
N THR A 90 -11.73 -0.97 -14.87
CA THR A 90 -10.41 -0.35 -14.79
C THR A 90 -10.53 1.10 -14.35
N VAL A 91 -9.72 1.51 -13.39
CA VAL A 91 -9.61 2.90 -12.93
C VAL A 91 -8.24 3.42 -13.32
N SER A 92 -8.19 4.55 -14.03
CA SER A 92 -6.94 5.21 -14.38
C SER A 92 -7.08 6.72 -14.55
N GLN A 93 -6.20 7.47 -13.88
CA GLN A 93 -6.21 8.94 -13.89
C GLN A 93 -5.92 9.55 -15.27
N ASP A 94 -5.18 8.82 -16.13
CA ASP A 94 -4.82 9.22 -17.49
C ASP A 94 -5.98 9.06 -18.50
N GLY A 95 -7.10 8.48 -18.08
CA GLY A 95 -8.28 8.26 -18.93
C GLY A 95 -8.22 7.00 -19.81
N THR A 96 -7.20 6.15 -19.65
CA THR A 96 -7.07 4.87 -20.39
C THR A 96 -7.86 3.72 -19.76
N GLY A 97 -8.58 3.97 -18.66
CA GLY A 97 -9.47 3.01 -17.99
C GLY A 97 -10.95 3.32 -18.23
N ASP A 98 -11.83 2.52 -17.64
CA ASP A 98 -13.28 2.73 -17.68
C ASP A 98 -13.71 3.95 -16.85
N TYR A 99 -12.94 4.28 -15.80
CA TYR A 99 -13.20 5.38 -14.87
C TYR A 99 -11.91 6.13 -14.56
N ARG A 100 -12.02 7.42 -14.18
CA ARG A 100 -10.86 8.23 -13.81
C ARG A 100 -10.55 8.21 -12.31
N THR A 101 -11.56 7.95 -11.49
CA THR A 101 -11.45 7.93 -10.02
C THR A 101 -12.05 6.64 -9.44
N VAL A 102 -11.63 6.26 -8.24
CA VAL A 102 -12.19 5.07 -7.56
C VAL A 102 -13.63 5.36 -7.14
N SER A 103 -13.94 6.59 -6.74
CA SER A 103 -15.30 7.02 -6.39
C SER A 103 -16.28 6.87 -7.55
N GLU A 104 -15.89 7.27 -8.77
CA GLU A 104 -16.71 7.11 -9.98
C GLU A 104 -16.98 5.63 -10.28
N ALA A 105 -15.95 4.79 -10.15
CA ALA A 105 -16.08 3.36 -10.33
C ALA A 105 -17.01 2.72 -9.29
N LEU A 106 -16.94 3.13 -8.02
CA LEU A 106 -17.87 2.69 -6.97
C LEU A 106 -19.31 3.12 -7.25
N ASN A 107 -19.53 4.36 -7.70
CA ASN A 107 -20.87 4.87 -8.03
C ASN A 107 -21.53 4.10 -9.18
N SER A 108 -20.73 3.44 -10.03
CA SER A 108 -21.23 2.59 -11.11
C SER A 108 -21.73 1.21 -10.65
N ILE A 109 -21.50 0.85 -9.39
CA ILE A 109 -21.91 -0.44 -8.81
C ILE A 109 -23.33 -0.28 -8.26
N PRO A 110 -24.30 -1.10 -8.69
CA PRO A 110 -25.66 -1.02 -8.18
C PRO A 110 -25.70 -1.37 -6.68
N ALA A 111 -26.63 -0.74 -5.95
CA ALA A 111 -26.90 -1.13 -4.57
C ALA A 111 -27.35 -2.60 -4.49
N PHE A 112 -27.03 -3.26 -3.38
CA PHE A 112 -27.29 -4.68 -3.13
C PHE A 112 -26.63 -5.60 -4.18
N ASN A 113 -25.43 -5.22 -4.62
CA ASN A 113 -24.64 -5.98 -5.57
C ASN A 113 -24.45 -7.45 -5.14
N THR A 114 -24.72 -8.37 -6.07
CA THR A 114 -24.63 -9.82 -5.83
C THR A 114 -23.49 -10.50 -6.58
N ARG A 115 -22.65 -9.72 -7.28
CA ARG A 115 -21.58 -10.21 -8.16
C ARG A 115 -20.25 -9.65 -7.70
N ARG A 116 -19.15 -10.39 -7.78
CA ARG A 116 -17.84 -9.80 -7.44
C ARG A 116 -17.44 -8.75 -8.48
N VAL A 117 -17.29 -7.50 -8.06
CA VAL A 117 -16.81 -6.40 -8.89
C VAL A 117 -15.37 -6.09 -8.51
N ILE A 118 -14.46 -6.31 -9.43
CA ILE A 118 -13.03 -6.08 -9.25
C ILE A 118 -12.67 -4.75 -9.91
N LEU A 119 -12.36 -3.74 -9.09
CA LEU A 119 -11.80 -2.48 -9.53
C LEU A 119 -10.28 -2.65 -9.69
N VAL A 120 -9.82 -2.65 -10.94
CA VAL A 120 -8.40 -2.70 -11.31
C VAL A 120 -7.87 -1.27 -11.31
N ILE A 121 -7.16 -0.90 -10.25
CA ILE A 121 -6.70 0.47 -10.04
C ILE A 121 -5.28 0.57 -10.57
N LYS A 122 -5.09 1.33 -11.65
CA LYS A 122 -3.75 1.55 -12.22
C LYS A 122 -2.87 2.37 -11.27
N PRO A 123 -1.53 2.22 -11.34
CA PRO A 123 -0.60 3.00 -10.54
C PRO A 123 -0.88 4.50 -10.58
N GLY A 124 -0.77 5.18 -9.45
CA GLY A 124 -1.10 6.59 -9.31
C GLY A 124 -1.41 6.99 -7.86
N ILE A 125 -1.56 8.29 -7.64
CA ILE A 125 -1.96 8.87 -6.36
C ILE A 125 -3.40 9.39 -6.50
N TYR A 126 -4.33 8.69 -5.87
CA TYR A 126 -5.75 8.99 -5.88
C TYR A 126 -6.09 9.79 -4.62
N ARG A 127 -6.21 11.11 -4.77
CA ARG A 127 -6.55 12.03 -3.68
C ARG A 127 -8.07 12.13 -3.53
N GLU A 128 -8.67 11.15 -2.85
CA GLU A 128 -10.11 11.04 -2.70
C GLU A 128 -10.50 10.36 -1.39
N LYS A 129 -11.71 10.68 -0.92
CA LYS A 129 -12.32 10.03 0.25
C LYS A 129 -13.23 8.91 -0.22
N ILE A 130 -12.93 7.69 0.20
CA ILE A 130 -13.66 6.50 -0.22
C ILE A 130 -14.59 6.04 0.90
N ASN A 131 -15.84 5.78 0.53
CA ASN A 131 -16.80 5.10 1.38
C ASN A 131 -17.40 3.92 0.62
N VAL A 132 -17.22 2.71 1.13
CA VAL A 132 -17.84 1.49 0.60
C VAL A 132 -18.95 1.08 1.57
N PRO A 133 -20.20 1.50 1.33
CA PRO A 133 -21.28 1.33 2.30
C PRO A 133 -21.74 -0.12 2.40
N ARG A 134 -22.41 -0.48 3.50
CA ARG A 134 -22.86 -1.85 3.79
C ARG A 134 -23.60 -2.56 2.64
N HIS A 135 -24.40 -1.82 1.87
CA HIS A 135 -25.19 -2.37 0.77
C HIS A 135 -24.37 -2.62 -0.51
N MET A 136 -23.06 -2.34 -0.52
CA MET A 136 -22.17 -2.50 -1.67
C MET A 136 -21.20 -3.68 -1.45
N SER A 137 -21.75 -4.88 -1.27
CA SER A 137 -20.97 -6.10 -1.02
C SER A 137 -20.17 -6.57 -2.24
N PHE A 138 -19.20 -7.45 -2.01
CA PHE A 138 -18.39 -8.14 -3.05
C PHE A 138 -17.54 -7.22 -3.93
N VAL A 139 -17.06 -6.10 -3.39
CA VAL A 139 -16.12 -5.21 -4.08
C VAL A 139 -14.68 -5.63 -3.82
N THR A 140 -13.85 -5.63 -4.86
CA THR A 140 -12.41 -5.87 -4.74
C THR A 140 -11.63 -4.72 -5.31
N PHE A 141 -10.73 -4.13 -4.54
CA PHE A 141 -9.69 -3.24 -5.06
C PHE A 141 -8.46 -4.06 -5.39
N LEU A 142 -8.01 -3.97 -6.64
CA LEU A 142 -6.86 -4.69 -7.14
C LEU A 142 -5.89 -3.70 -7.77
N GLY A 143 -4.77 -3.46 -7.09
CA GLY A 143 -3.67 -2.68 -7.63
C GLY A 143 -2.59 -3.54 -8.27
N ASP A 144 -1.65 -2.87 -8.93
CA ASP A 144 -0.46 -3.50 -9.48
C ASP A 144 0.48 -3.97 -8.35
N SER A 145 1.03 -5.17 -8.47
CA SER A 145 1.93 -5.73 -7.43
C SER A 145 3.29 -5.03 -7.35
N THR A 146 3.78 -4.49 -8.47
CA THR A 146 5.07 -3.82 -8.58
C THR A 146 4.96 -2.33 -8.28
N SER A 147 3.84 -1.71 -8.66
CA SER A 147 3.55 -0.30 -8.38
C SER A 147 2.13 -0.12 -7.81
N PRO A 148 1.91 -0.49 -6.53
CA PRO A 148 0.62 -0.33 -5.88
C PRO A 148 0.13 1.13 -5.95
N PRO A 149 -1.13 1.38 -6.34
CA PRO A 149 -1.72 2.71 -6.26
C PRO A 149 -1.88 3.14 -4.80
N THR A 150 -1.77 4.44 -4.56
CA THR A 150 -1.99 5.05 -3.26
C THR A 150 -3.31 5.80 -3.27
N ILE A 151 -4.23 5.42 -2.39
CA ILE A 151 -5.44 6.20 -2.09
C ILE A 151 -5.16 7.01 -0.83
N THR A 152 -5.24 8.33 -0.95
CA THR A 152 -4.85 9.26 0.12
C THR A 152 -5.89 10.36 0.33
N GLY A 153 -5.98 10.84 1.56
CA GLY A 153 -6.88 11.91 1.99
C GLY A 153 -6.22 12.77 3.07
N ASN A 154 -6.70 13.99 3.23
CA ASN A 154 -6.16 15.01 4.15
C ASN A 154 -7.14 15.43 5.26
N ASP A 155 -8.25 14.70 5.43
CA ASP A 155 -9.23 14.98 6.48
C ASP A 155 -8.64 14.78 7.87
N THR A 156 -8.58 15.84 8.67
CA THR A 156 -8.16 15.79 10.08
C THR A 156 -9.40 15.86 10.98
N ALA A 157 -9.40 15.14 12.11
CA ALA A 157 -10.48 15.23 13.12
C ALA A 157 -10.72 16.67 13.65
N SER A 158 -9.74 17.55 13.48
CA SER A 158 -9.81 18.97 13.83
C SER A 158 -10.39 19.85 12.73
N VAL A 159 -10.61 19.33 11.51
CA VAL A 159 -11.28 20.07 10.45
C VAL A 159 -12.75 20.20 10.83
N THR A 160 -13.22 21.44 10.84
CA THR A 160 -14.62 21.76 11.05
C THR A 160 -15.41 21.22 9.85
N GLY A 161 -16.32 20.28 10.08
CA GLY A 161 -17.23 19.80 9.03
C GLY A 161 -18.12 20.95 8.53
N ARG A 162 -18.86 20.70 7.43
CA ARG A 162 -19.74 21.69 6.76
C ARG A 162 -20.80 22.35 7.67
N GLY A 163 -20.97 21.86 8.91
CA GLY A 163 -21.90 22.36 9.93
C GLY A 163 -21.22 22.91 11.20
N GLY A 164 -19.98 23.39 11.14
CA GLY A 164 -19.36 24.08 12.30
C GLY A 164 -18.88 23.18 13.43
N THR A 165 -19.04 21.85 13.32
CA THR A 165 -18.65 20.87 14.34
C THR A 165 -17.37 20.13 13.92
N PRO A 166 -16.40 19.88 14.82
CA PRO A 166 -15.22 19.07 14.51
C PRO A 166 -15.61 17.67 14.01
N LEU A 167 -14.92 17.17 12.99
CA LEU A 167 -15.09 15.79 12.52
C LEU A 167 -14.77 14.82 13.67
N LYS A 168 -15.72 13.93 14.02
CA LYS A 168 -15.44 12.85 14.99
C LYS A 168 -14.39 11.90 14.40
N THR A 169 -13.61 11.20 15.24
CA THR A 169 -12.51 10.30 14.81
C THR A 169 -12.88 9.35 13.68
N PHE A 170 -14.10 8.79 13.70
CA PHE A 170 -14.62 7.88 12.67
C PHE A 170 -14.78 8.54 11.28
N GLN A 171 -14.96 9.86 11.23
CA GLN A 171 -15.14 10.61 9.98
C GLN A 171 -13.82 11.06 9.35
N SER A 172 -12.67 10.80 9.99
CA SER A 172 -11.33 11.15 9.50
C SER A 172 -10.66 10.03 8.69
N ALA A 173 -11.38 8.95 8.39
CA ALA A 173 -10.88 7.86 7.58
C ALA A 173 -10.79 8.27 6.09
N THR A 174 -9.62 8.04 5.47
CA THR A 174 -9.44 8.18 4.01
C THR A 174 -10.32 7.17 3.27
N VAL A 175 -10.39 5.94 3.78
CA VAL A 175 -11.19 4.85 3.24
C VAL A 175 -12.01 4.24 4.37
N ALA A 176 -13.34 4.31 4.27
CA ALA A 176 -14.29 3.66 5.15
C ALA A 176 -14.96 2.49 4.42
N VAL A 177 -14.98 1.32 5.04
CA VAL A 177 -15.56 0.10 4.46
C VAL A 177 -16.51 -0.52 5.48
N ASP A 178 -17.80 -0.48 5.15
CA ASP A 178 -18.87 -1.13 5.92
C ASP A 178 -19.44 -2.36 5.19
N ALA A 179 -18.94 -2.64 3.98
CA ALA A 179 -19.44 -3.69 3.10
C ALA A 179 -18.91 -5.09 3.42
N ASP A 180 -19.81 -6.07 3.30
CA ASP A 180 -19.45 -7.48 3.37
C ASP A 180 -18.64 -7.94 2.14
N TYR A 181 -17.70 -8.86 2.36
CA TYR A 181 -16.87 -9.46 1.31
C TYR A 181 -16.01 -8.47 0.51
N PHE A 182 -15.66 -7.32 1.11
CA PHE A 182 -14.68 -6.41 0.57
C PHE A 182 -13.28 -7.03 0.59
N VAL A 183 -12.49 -6.77 -0.46
CA VAL A 183 -11.11 -7.24 -0.58
C VAL A 183 -10.25 -6.10 -1.14
N ALA A 184 -9.06 -5.89 -0.59
CA ALA A 184 -8.05 -5.00 -1.17
C ALA A 184 -6.73 -5.76 -1.34
N ILE A 185 -6.15 -5.73 -2.53
CA ILE A 185 -4.92 -6.43 -2.89
C ILE A 185 -3.99 -5.45 -3.58
N ASN A 186 -2.75 -5.34 -3.09
CA ASN A 186 -1.72 -4.45 -3.64
C ASN A 186 -2.19 -3.00 -3.76
N VAL A 187 -2.84 -2.46 -2.72
CA VAL A 187 -3.26 -1.06 -2.65
C VAL A 187 -2.72 -0.45 -1.37
N LYS A 188 -2.24 0.79 -1.45
CA LYS A 188 -1.79 1.56 -0.30
C LYS A 188 -2.91 2.51 0.13
N PHE A 189 -3.23 2.49 1.42
CA PHE A 189 -4.11 3.47 2.05
C PHE A 189 -3.26 4.37 2.92
N GLU A 190 -3.21 5.64 2.58
CA GLU A 190 -2.39 6.61 3.29
C GLU A 190 -3.26 7.75 3.82
N ARG A 191 -2.78 8.39 4.88
CA ARG A 191 -3.27 9.67 5.34
C ARG A 191 -2.16 10.68 5.10
N ASP A 192 -2.42 11.67 4.27
CA ASP A 192 -1.49 12.76 4.03
C ASP A 192 -1.57 13.74 5.21
N ILE A 193 -0.88 13.40 6.30
CA ILE A 193 -0.64 14.31 7.41
C ILE A 193 0.49 15.23 6.92
N ALA A 194 0.14 16.27 6.16
CA ALA A 194 1.06 17.38 5.99
C ALA A 194 1.41 17.85 7.40
N LEU A 195 2.60 17.49 7.89
CA LEU A 195 3.16 18.06 9.10
C LEU A 195 3.09 19.57 8.85
N ARG A 196 2.20 20.26 9.58
CA ARG A 196 2.24 21.73 9.62
C ARG A 196 3.71 22.06 9.83
N PRO A 197 4.34 22.93 8.99
CA PRO A 197 5.71 23.34 9.29
C PRO A 197 5.69 23.76 10.76
N ARG A 198 6.52 23.09 11.56
CA ARG A 198 6.62 23.38 12.99
C ARG A 198 6.95 24.86 13.06
N ILE A 199 5.95 25.68 13.34
CA ILE A 199 6.17 27.08 13.69
C ILE A 199 6.94 26.94 14.99
N LEU A 200 8.27 27.08 14.91
CA LEU A 200 9.09 27.28 16.10
C LEU A 200 8.40 28.40 16.86
N SER A 201 7.95 28.06 18.08
CA SER A 201 7.38 29.07 18.94
C SER A 201 8.49 30.09 19.24
N PRO A 202 8.18 31.38 19.45
CA PRO A 202 9.18 32.36 19.85
C PRO A 202 9.95 32.03 21.14
N TRP A 203 9.59 30.92 21.81
CA TRP A 203 10.16 30.42 23.06
C TRP A 203 11.10 29.22 22.85
N ASP A 204 11.29 28.75 21.61
CA ASP A 204 12.22 27.67 21.30
C ASP A 204 13.69 28.17 21.15
N GLU A 205 13.93 29.47 21.35
CA GLU A 205 15.28 30.04 21.53
C GLU A 205 15.44 30.54 22.97
N GLU A 206 15.55 29.64 23.95
CA GLU A 206 16.28 30.01 25.16
C GLU A 206 17.78 29.77 24.94
N PRO A 207 18.63 30.82 25.00
CA PRO A 207 20.07 30.62 24.99
C PRO A 207 20.46 29.81 26.22
N VAL A 208 21.26 28.77 26.00
CA VAL A 208 21.90 28.02 27.07
C VAL A 208 22.76 28.99 27.87
N ASP A 209 22.30 29.37 29.07
CA ASP A 209 23.09 30.15 30.02
C ASP A 209 24.25 29.27 30.53
N GLU A 210 25.38 29.37 29.83
CA GLU A 210 26.62 28.67 30.16
C GLU A 210 27.30 29.19 31.44
N ASN A 211 26.63 30.06 32.22
CA ASN A 211 27.21 30.66 33.42
C ASN A 211 26.55 30.25 34.75
N ARG A 212 25.68 29.23 34.76
CA ARG A 212 25.24 28.61 36.02
C ARG A 212 26.19 27.49 36.43
N ARG A 213 27.30 27.86 37.08
CA ARG A 213 28.08 26.96 37.95
C ARG A 213 27.31 26.66 39.24
#